data_AF-A0A357WZC8-F1
#
_entry.id   AF-A0A357WZC8-F1
#
_cell.length_a   1.000
_cell.length_b   1.000
_cell.length_c   1.000
_cell.angle_alpha   90.00
_cell.angle_beta   90.00
_cell.angle_gamma   90.00
#
_symmetry.space_group_name_H-M   'P 1'
#
loop_
_entity.id
_entity.type
_entity.pdbx_description
1 polymer ?
#
loop_
_entity_poly.entity_id
_entity_poly.type
_entity_poly.pdbx_seq_one_letter_code
_entity_poly.pdbx_strand_id
1 'polypeptide(L)' 'MNAKNQTCCFTGHRKIPAKEYERLKTQIRKEVIKLINDGVIYFGVGGALGFDYAKLRVMRSEMQK' A
#
# COMPACT_ATOMS: atom_id res chain seq x y z
N MET A 1 12.90 16.17 -12.50
CA MET A 1 11.87 15.55 -11.64
C MET A 1 12.58 14.73 -10.58
N ASN A 2 12.42 15.05 -9.29
CA ASN A 2 13.10 14.35 -8.20
C ASN A 2 12.26 13.16 -7.74
N ALA A 3 12.66 11.94 -8.15
CA ALA A 3 11.97 10.69 -7.83
C ALA A 3 11.72 10.46 -6.32
N LYS A 4 12.50 11.10 -5.44
CA LYS A 4 12.36 11.01 -3.98
C LYS A 4 11.00 11.51 -3.46
N ASN A 5 10.48 12.61 -3.99
CA ASN A 5 9.21 13.19 -3.51
C ASN A 5 7.98 12.49 -4.10
N GLN A 6 8.21 11.60 -5.07
CA GLN A 6 7.17 10.85 -5.76
C GLN A 6 7.13 9.38 -5.34
N THR A 7 8.01 8.98 -4.40
CA THR A 7 8.15 7.59 -3.96
C THR A 7 7.76 7.44 -2.50
N CYS A 8 6.89 6.47 -2.21
CA CYS A 8 6.57 6.05 -0.85
C CYS A 8 6.88 4.56 -0.67
N CYS A 9 7.73 4.25 0.31
CA CYS A 9 7.98 2.88 0.75
C CYS A 9 7.08 2.58 1.93
N PHE A 10 6.34 1.47 1.85
CA PHE A 10 5.55 0.99 2.97
C PHE A 10 6.27 -0.19 3.63
N THR A 11 6.17 -0.26 4.95
CA THR A 11 6.65 -1.39 5.75
C THR A 11 5.57 -1.78 6.74
N GLY A 12 5.44 -3.06 7.06
CA GLY A 12 4.49 -3.50 8.07
C GLY A 12 4.76 -4.90 8.57
N HIS A 13 3.86 -5.37 9.43
CA HIS A 13 3.98 -6.67 10.09
C HIS A 13 3.88 -7.83 9.08
N ARG A 14 4.72 -8.84 9.26
CA ARG A 14 4.72 -10.06 8.44
C ARG A 14 3.59 -11.03 8.79
N LYS A 15 3.10 -10.98 10.03
CA LYS A 15 1.95 -11.74 10.50
C LYS A 15 0.84 -10.76 10.83
N ILE A 16 -0.27 -10.84 10.11
CA ILE A 16 -1.43 -10.00 10.33
C ILE A 16 -2.58 -10.91 10.73
N PRO A 17 -3.21 -10.70 11.90
CA PRO A 17 -4.38 -11.47 12.30
C PRO A 17 -5.48 -11.36 11.23
N ALA A 18 -6.12 -12.47 10.88
CA ALA A 18 -7.15 -12.50 9.83
C ALA A 18 -8.28 -11.49 10.08
N LYS A 19 -8.67 -11.33 11.35
CA LYS A 19 -9.69 -10.36 11.80
C LYS A 19 -9.34 -8.89 11.50
N GLU A 20 -8.06 -8.56 11.37
CA GLU A 20 -7.59 -7.21 11.11
C GLU A 20 -7.36 -6.94 9.61
N TYR A 21 -7.41 -7.99 8.78
CA TYR A 21 -7.07 -7.88 7.36
C TYR A 21 -8.02 -6.97 6.59
N GLU A 22 -9.33 -7.05 6.84
CA GLU A 22 -10.32 -6.17 6.20
C GLU A 22 -10.12 -4.71 6.61
N ARG A 23 -9.98 -4.45 7.92
CA ARG A 23 -9.72 -3.11 8.44
C ARG A 23 -8.41 -2.54 7.89
N LEU A 24 -7.39 -3.38 7.76
CA LEU A 24 -6.10 -3.00 7.20
C LEU A 24 -6.21 -2.63 5.73
N LYS A 25 -6.91 -3.42 4.91
CA LYS A 25 -7.15 -3.09 3.49
C LYS A 25 -7.82 -1.73 3.33
N THR A 26 -8.83 -1.43 4.14
CA THR A 26 -9.51 -0.13 4.10
C THR A 26 -8.56 1.02 4.45
N GLN A 27 -7.71 0.86 5.46
CA GLN A 27 -6.73 1.87 5.85
C GLN A 27 -5.66 2.07 4.78
N ILE A 28 -5.09 0.98 4.24
CA ILE A 28 -4.12 1.02 3.15
C ILE A 28 -4.72 1.75 1.94
N ARG A 29 -5.96 1.43 1.58
CA ARG A 29 -6.65 2.09 0.46
C ARG A 29 -6.76 3.60 0.67
N LYS A 30 -7.22 4.03 1.85
CA LYS A 30 -7.34 5.46 2.16
C LYS A 30 -6.00 6.18 2.07
N GLU A 31 -4.94 5.59 2.61
CA GLU A 31 -3.60 6.19 2.60
C GLU A 31 -3.01 6.23 1.18
N VAL A 32 -3.17 5.16 0.39
CA VAL A 32 -2.71 5.12 -1.00
C VAL A 32 -3.40 6.20 -1.84
N ILE A 33 -4.72 6.35 -1.72
CA ILE A 33 -5.46 7.40 -2.46
C ILE A 33 -4.97 8.78 -2.08
N LYS A 34 -4.77 9.03 -0.78
CA LYS A 34 -4.22 10.30 -0.30
C LYS A 34 -2.84 10.58 -0.89
N LEU A 35 -1.93 9.60 -0.84
CA LEU A 35 -0.57 9.76 -1.39
C LEU A 35 -0.56 10.00 -2.91
N ILE A 36 -1.46 9.34 -3.65
CA ILE A 36 -1.63 9.60 -5.09
C ILE A 36 -2.06 11.05 -5.32
N ASN A 37 -3.03 11.55 -4.56
CA ASN A 37 -3.46 12.96 -4.64
C ASN A 37 -2.34 13.93 -4.26
N ASP A 38 -1.45 13.54 -3.34
CA ASP A 38 -0.28 14.30 -2.93
C ASP A 38 0.90 14.21 -3.95
N GLY A 39 0.71 13.50 -5.07
CA GLY A 39 1.69 13.42 -6.18
C GLY A 39 2.66 12.24 -6.11
N VAL A 40 2.42 11.27 -5.22
CA VAL A 40 3.19 10.02 -5.14
C VAL A 40 2.74 9.06 -6.25
N ILE A 41 3.68 8.67 -7.10
CA ILE A 41 3.43 7.77 -8.25
C ILE A 41 4.24 6.47 -8.18
N TYR A 42 5.22 6.38 -7.27
CA TYR A 42 6.03 5.18 -7.05
C TYR A 42 5.78 4.62 -5.65
N PHE A 43 5.51 3.32 -5.59
CA PHE A 43 5.19 2.64 -4.34
C PHE A 43 6.06 1.40 -4.15
N GLY A 44 7.11 1.53 -3.35
CA GLY A 44 8.01 0.43 -3.02
C GLY A 44 7.35 -0.58 -2.06
N VAL A 45 7.63 -1.86 -2.26
CA VAL A 45 7.31 -2.95 -1.33
C VAL A 45 8.51 -3.88 -1.19
N GLY A 46 8.74 -4.43 0.00
CA GLY A 46 9.83 -5.36 0.26
C GLY A 46 9.55 -6.79 -0.22
N GLY A 47 8.29 -7.11 -0.54
CA GLY A 47 7.89 -8.43 -1.07
C GLY A 47 7.67 -9.48 0.01
N ALA A 48 7.54 -9.10 1.29
CA ALA A 48 7.29 -10.05 2.37
C ALA A 48 5.81 -10.52 2.41
N LEU A 49 5.56 -11.72 2.93
CA LEU A 49 4.20 -12.13 3.30
C LEU A 49 3.68 -11.23 4.43
N GLY A 50 2.35 -11.00 4.47
CA GLY A 50 1.71 -10.12 5.45
C GLY A 50 1.31 -8.77 4.84
N PHE A 51 1.79 -7.67 5.44
CA PHE A 51 1.42 -6.31 5.02
C PHE A 51 1.73 -6.03 3.53
N ASP A 52 2.92 -6.40 3.05
CA ASP A 52 3.31 -6.10 1.66
C ASP A 52 2.39 -6.81 0.66
N TYR A 53 2.01 -8.06 0.95
CA TYR A 53 1.04 -8.82 0.16
C TYR A 53 -0.38 -8.22 0.23
N ALA A 54 -0.81 -7.77 1.40
CA ALA A 54 -2.10 -7.09 1.56
C ALA A 54 -2.17 -5.80 0.75
N LYS A 55 -1.11 -4.99 0.78
CA LYS A 55 -0.97 -3.78 -0.03
C LYS A 55 -0.99 -4.10 -1.52
N LEU A 56 -0.20 -5.08 -1.98
CA LEU A 56 -0.19 -5.52 -3.39
C LEU A 56 -1.58 -5.87 -3.90
N ARG A 57 -2.38 -6.60 -3.09
CA ARG A 57 -3.76 -6.94 -3.45
C ARG A 57 -4.68 -5.72 -3.55
N VAL A 58 -4.58 -4.77 -2.61
CA VAL A 58 -5.36 -3.52 -2.64
C VAL A 58 -4.98 -2.69 -3.87
N MET A 59 -3.69 -2.50 -4.12
CA MET A 59 -3.24 -1.72 -5.28
C MET A 59 -3.67 -2.35 -6.61
N ARG A 60 -3.60 -3.68 -6.72
CA ARG A 60 -4.13 -4.38 -7.91
C ARG A 60 -5.63 -4.19 -8.10
N SER A 61 -6.42 -4.25 -7.03
CA SER A 61 -7.88 -4.05 -7.14
C SER A 61 -8.27 -2.61 -7.48
N GLU A 62 -7.45 -1.61 -7.11
CA GLU A 62 -7.70 -0.21 -7.48
C GLU A 62 -7.24 0.16 -8.88
N MET A 63 -6.19 -0.49 -9.40
CA MET A 63 -5.66 -0.23 -10.74
C MET A 63 -6.42 -0.96 -11.87
N GLN A 64 -7.39 -1.82 -11.53
CA GLN A 64 -8.22 -2.57 -12.49
C GLN A 64 -9.65 -2.03 -12.65
N LYS A 65 -9.95 -0.87 -12.06
CA LYS A 65 -11.21 -0.12 -12.26
C LYS A 65 -10.93 1.17 -12.99
#